data_AF-A0A8J4Q6V0-F1
#
_entry.id   AF-A0A8J4Q6V0-F1
#
_cell.length_a   1.000
_cell.length_b   1.000
_cell.length_c   1.000
_cell.angle_alpha   90.00
_cell.angle_beta   90.00
_cell.angle_gamma   90.00
#
_symmetry.space_group_name_H-M   'P 1'
#
loop_
_entity.id
_entity.type
_entity.pdbx_description
1 polymer ?
#
loop_
_entity_poly.entity_id
_entity_poly.type
_entity_poly.pdbx_seq_one_letter_code
_entity_poly.pdbx_strand_id
1 'polypeptide(L)'
;MRNLVQLLPLVLPILSFFILTPLIHAKSVIEPCSSSDACTSLLSYILPWDSKISEIASRFQVNISNILAANSFNPEIPSLGNQILRANTHVKVPISCPCVDGIRRSMSTTYRVQEADTAESVSHGYGGIVSAEQITIVNGINASNPLLNRQSLVIPLPCTCFNNSNHGVTTVYMSYVVQSGENLSSIGLEFGTTVMDLEAINGLGQPVIDQGDILAIPISACSSKNLNWYNESLIVPNGSYALTANNCIKCNCGTSDLNLQCFPSGIAVPCSHLQCKGSNLFIGDAYVNQTAAGCNVSTCMYRGHSSGKIFRSLSSSSYVQCPGKQNYSAASPLGSPSSPNPLIPFKTVTPSPSPFPGSTRTMGTASFCPTSTQYSNMSNNGGVLGKASCCNLLLLALVLYYFL
;
A
#
# COMPACT_ATOMS: atom_id res chain seq x y z
N MET A 1 -70.62 28.08 34.76
CA MET A 1 -70.20 26.86 34.03
C MET A 1 -69.25 27.28 32.91
N ARG A 2 -68.00 26.80 32.98
CA ARG A 2 -66.97 26.68 31.91
C ARG A 2 -66.54 27.95 31.17
N ASN A 3 -65.28 28.21 30.87
CA ASN A 3 -63.96 27.87 31.39
C ASN A 3 -63.03 28.80 30.60
N LEU A 4 -62.21 29.59 31.29
CA LEU A 4 -61.00 30.18 30.72
C LEU A 4 -59.99 29.06 30.40
N VAL A 5 -58.92 29.42 29.68
CA VAL A 5 -57.71 28.64 29.38
C VAL A 5 -57.76 27.83 28.07
N GLN A 6 -57.09 28.34 27.03
CA GLN A 6 -55.96 27.70 26.33
C GLN A 6 -55.68 28.40 24.99
N LEU A 7 -54.88 29.47 25.05
CA LEU A 7 -54.00 29.89 23.96
C LEU A 7 -52.63 29.30 24.30
N LEU A 8 -52.15 28.31 23.56
CA LEU A 8 -50.75 27.88 23.56
C LEU A 8 -50.39 27.26 22.19
N PRO A 9 -49.16 27.47 21.69
CA PRO A 9 -48.82 27.36 20.28
C PRO A 9 -48.45 25.93 19.89
N LEU A 10 -48.83 25.57 18.66
CA LEU A 10 -48.43 24.33 18.00
C LEU A 10 -47.02 24.51 17.40
N VAL A 11 -46.00 24.47 18.25
CA VAL A 11 -44.60 24.34 17.83
C VAL A 11 -44.02 23.15 18.59
N LEU A 12 -44.12 21.96 17.99
CA LEU A 12 -43.33 20.82 18.44
C LEU A 12 -41.84 21.19 18.29
N PRO A 13 -40.99 20.96 19.30
CA PRO A 13 -39.57 20.99 19.06
C PRO A 13 -39.24 19.75 18.22
N ILE A 14 -38.77 19.97 17.00
CA ILE A 14 -37.96 18.99 16.28
C ILE A 14 -36.70 18.87 17.13
N LEU A 15 -36.75 17.99 18.13
CA LEU A 15 -35.62 17.65 18.97
C LEU A 15 -34.63 16.98 18.02
N SER A 16 -33.66 17.78 17.60
CA SER A 16 -32.50 17.36 16.85
C SER A 16 -31.83 16.22 17.60
N PHE A 17 -32.13 15.00 17.19
CA PHE A 17 -31.29 13.84 17.41
C PHE A 17 -30.03 14.06 16.55
N PHE A 18 -29.20 15.04 16.94
CA PHE A 18 -27.79 14.98 16.62
C PHE A 18 -27.27 13.79 17.41
N ILE A 19 -27.34 12.61 16.79
CA ILE A 19 -26.49 11.49 17.18
C ILE A 19 -25.09 12.06 17.03
N LEU A 20 -24.50 12.47 18.16
CA LEU A 20 -23.08 12.69 18.25
C LEU A 20 -22.47 11.29 18.07
N THR A 21 -22.34 10.85 16.82
CA THR A 21 -21.52 9.70 16.50
C THR A 21 -20.13 10.08 17.01
N PRO A 22 -19.57 9.37 18.00
CA PRO A 22 -18.22 9.68 18.42
C PRO A 22 -17.33 9.63 17.18
N LEU A 23 -16.62 10.72 16.91
CA LEU A 23 -15.56 10.75 15.91
C LEU A 23 -14.45 9.85 16.43
N ILE A 24 -14.60 8.55 16.19
CA ILE A 24 -13.55 7.56 16.44
C ILE A 24 -12.43 7.93 15.46
N HIS A 25 -11.37 8.53 16.00
CA HIS A 25 -10.17 8.79 15.22
C HIS A 25 -9.42 7.48 15.09
N ALA A 26 -9.23 7.04 13.85
CA ALA A 26 -8.39 5.91 13.53
C ALA A 26 -6.99 6.13 14.12
N LYS A 27 -6.53 5.20 14.94
CA LYS A 27 -5.16 5.15 15.44
C LYS A 27 -4.26 4.67 14.30
N SER A 28 -3.07 5.23 14.18
CA SER A 28 -2.06 4.77 13.22
C SER A 28 -0.73 4.66 13.92
N VAL A 29 0.02 3.61 13.62
CA VAL A 29 1.42 3.52 14.04
C VAL A 29 2.24 4.59 13.34
N ILE A 30 3.08 5.28 14.11
CA ILE A 30 4.05 6.24 13.61
C ILE A 30 5.44 5.78 14.06
N GLU A 31 6.30 5.45 13.11
CA GLU A 31 7.71 5.15 13.39
C GLU A 31 8.54 6.44 13.26
N PRO A 32 9.15 6.93 14.36
CA PRO A 32 10.09 8.04 14.28
C PRO A 32 11.39 7.58 13.62
N CYS A 33 12.03 8.48 12.88
CA CYS A 33 13.28 8.20 12.19
C CYS A 33 14.20 9.43 12.19
N SER A 34 15.50 9.19 12.08
CA SER A 34 16.52 10.24 12.05
C SER A 34 17.52 10.08 10.90
N SER A 35 17.59 8.91 10.30
CA SER A 35 18.42 8.60 9.14
C SER A 35 17.68 8.89 7.84
N SER A 36 18.42 9.27 6.80
CA SER A 36 17.88 9.46 5.44
C SER A 36 17.70 8.15 4.68
N ASP A 37 17.70 7.02 5.38
CA ASP A 37 17.56 5.69 4.78
C ASP A 37 16.10 5.44 4.38
N ALA A 38 15.91 4.45 3.50
CA ALA A 38 14.59 3.99 3.09
C ALA A 38 14.56 2.47 3.10
N CYS A 39 13.41 1.92 3.45
CA CYS A 39 13.16 0.49 3.33
C CYS A 39 12.00 0.23 2.35
N THR A 40 11.84 -1.03 1.94
CA THR A 40 10.60 -1.47 1.31
C THR A 40 9.56 -1.79 2.38
N SER A 41 8.37 -1.22 2.23
CA SER A 41 7.18 -1.49 3.05
C SER A 41 6.04 -1.95 2.15
N LEU A 42 5.03 -2.58 2.72
CA LEU A 42 3.80 -2.96 2.02
C LEU A 42 2.62 -2.12 2.50
N LEU A 43 1.62 -1.98 1.64
CA LEU A 43 0.27 -1.54 2.00
C LEU A 43 -0.71 -2.66 1.71
N SER A 44 -1.66 -2.91 2.62
CA SER A 44 -2.83 -3.77 2.37
C SER A 44 -3.94 -2.92 1.77
N TYR A 45 -3.94 -2.75 0.44
CA TYR A 45 -4.92 -1.92 -0.24
C TYR A 45 -6.22 -2.69 -0.48
N ILE A 46 -7.29 -2.22 0.16
CA ILE A 46 -8.65 -2.74 -0.04
C ILE A 46 -9.29 -1.95 -1.17
N LEU A 47 -9.70 -2.66 -2.22
CA LEU A 47 -10.31 -2.04 -3.40
C LEU A 47 -11.66 -1.41 -3.03
N PRO A 48 -11.85 -0.08 -3.14
CA PRO A 48 -13.16 0.52 -2.87
C PRO A 48 -14.16 0.24 -4.00
N TRP A 49 -13.66 -0.13 -5.19
CA TRP A 49 -14.46 -0.54 -6.35
C TRP A 49 -13.68 -1.53 -7.23
N ASP A 50 -14.41 -2.25 -8.10
CA ASP A 50 -13.83 -3.13 -9.11
C ASP A 50 -12.77 -2.38 -9.93
N SER A 51 -11.53 -2.86 -9.95
CA SER A 51 -10.39 -2.15 -10.54
C SER A 51 -9.46 -3.11 -11.26
N LYS A 52 -8.83 -2.63 -12.34
CA LYS A 52 -7.74 -3.39 -12.99
C LYS A 52 -6.45 -3.29 -12.18
N ILE A 53 -5.60 -4.32 -12.25
CA ILE A 53 -4.27 -4.26 -11.62
C ILE A 53 -3.43 -3.07 -12.15
N SER A 54 -3.53 -2.74 -13.44
CA SER A 54 -2.86 -1.58 -14.03
C SER A 54 -3.36 -0.23 -13.48
N GLU A 55 -4.63 -0.13 -13.12
CA GLU A 55 -5.22 1.06 -12.50
C GLU A 55 -4.72 1.23 -11.06
N ILE A 56 -4.60 0.12 -10.32
CA ILE A 56 -3.97 0.10 -8.98
C ILE A 56 -2.51 0.55 -9.08
N ALA A 57 -1.75 -0.01 -10.03
CA ALA A 57 -0.35 0.36 -10.28
C ALA A 57 -0.20 1.86 -10.57
N SER A 58 -1.06 2.41 -11.45
CA SER A 58 -1.09 3.85 -11.75
C SER A 58 -1.46 4.70 -10.53
N ARG A 59 -2.45 4.28 -9.74
CA ARG A 59 -2.91 5.01 -8.55
C ARG A 59 -1.79 5.20 -7.53
N PHE A 60 -1.04 4.14 -7.25
CA PHE A 60 0.07 4.19 -6.30
C PHE A 60 1.40 4.62 -6.93
N GLN A 61 1.45 4.77 -8.26
CA GLN A 61 2.65 5.11 -9.04
C GLN A 61 3.77 4.08 -8.84
N VAL A 62 3.40 2.80 -8.80
CA VAL A 62 4.31 1.66 -8.63
C VAL A 62 4.37 0.82 -9.91
N ASN A 63 5.47 0.09 -10.10
CA ASN A 63 5.55 -0.83 -11.23
C ASN A 63 4.55 -1.98 -11.06
N ILE A 64 3.79 -2.26 -12.13
CA ILE A 64 2.84 -3.37 -12.16
C ILE A 64 3.49 -4.71 -11.80
N SER A 65 4.73 -4.96 -12.23
CA SER A 65 5.47 -6.19 -11.90
C SER A 65 5.65 -6.38 -10.41
N ASN A 66 5.79 -5.28 -9.65
CA ASN A 66 5.98 -5.33 -8.20
C ASN A 66 4.67 -5.65 -7.48
N ILE A 67 3.53 -5.16 -7.97
CA ILE A 67 2.21 -5.60 -7.46
C ILE A 67 2.00 -7.08 -7.77
N LEU A 68 2.30 -7.53 -8.99
CA LEU A 68 2.19 -8.95 -9.33
C LEU A 68 3.07 -9.82 -8.41
N ALA A 69 4.30 -9.37 -8.17
CA ALA A 69 5.27 -10.05 -7.35
C ALA A 69 4.86 -10.14 -5.87
N ALA A 70 4.41 -9.02 -5.30
CA ALA A 70 3.95 -8.95 -3.90
C ALA A 70 2.70 -9.81 -3.62
N ASN A 71 1.89 -10.08 -4.64
CA ASN A 71 0.65 -10.86 -4.54
C ASN A 71 0.77 -12.27 -5.13
N SER A 72 1.98 -12.72 -5.50
CA SER A 72 2.22 -14.04 -6.09
C SER A 72 1.38 -14.35 -7.34
N PHE A 73 1.03 -13.32 -8.09
CA PHE A 73 0.39 -13.48 -9.38
C PHE A 73 1.37 -14.05 -10.42
N ASN A 74 0.94 -14.96 -11.30
CA ASN A 74 1.85 -15.58 -12.27
C ASN A 74 2.32 -14.53 -13.31
N PRO A 75 3.62 -14.17 -13.37
CA PRO A 75 4.11 -13.15 -14.30
C PRO A 75 4.08 -13.60 -15.77
N GLU A 76 3.90 -14.89 -16.05
CA GLU A 76 3.91 -15.44 -17.42
C GLU A 76 2.60 -15.19 -18.18
N ILE A 77 1.57 -14.65 -17.52
CA ILE A 77 0.27 -14.36 -18.14
C ILE A 77 0.28 -12.90 -18.65
N PRO A 78 0.39 -12.64 -19.97
CA PRO A 78 0.60 -11.29 -20.51
C PRO A 78 -0.57 -10.32 -20.29
N SER A 79 -1.77 -10.85 -20.06
CA SER A 79 -3.01 -10.08 -19.87
C SER A 79 -3.31 -9.71 -18.42
N LEU A 80 -2.45 -10.11 -17.47
CA LEU A 80 -2.77 -9.99 -16.04
C LEU A 80 -2.92 -8.54 -15.58
N GLY A 81 -2.24 -7.59 -16.23
CA GLY A 81 -2.42 -6.17 -15.95
C GLY A 81 -3.83 -5.64 -16.24
N ASN A 82 -4.60 -6.34 -17.08
CA ASN A 82 -5.97 -6.01 -17.41
C ASN A 82 -6.99 -6.85 -16.64
N GLN A 83 -6.54 -7.76 -15.76
CA GLN A 83 -7.44 -8.50 -14.88
C GLN A 83 -8.16 -7.53 -13.95
N ILE A 84 -9.48 -7.65 -13.91
CA ILE A 84 -10.33 -6.88 -13.00
C ILE A 84 -10.42 -7.65 -11.68
N LEU A 85 -9.99 -7.01 -10.61
CA LEU A 85 -10.21 -7.46 -9.24
C LEU A 85 -11.49 -6.81 -8.71
N ARG A 86 -12.21 -7.54 -7.86
CA ARG A 86 -13.48 -7.08 -7.30
C ARG A 86 -13.27 -6.10 -6.15
N ALA A 87 -14.24 -5.23 -5.92
CA ALA A 87 -14.32 -4.43 -4.70
C ALA A 87 -14.16 -5.31 -3.46
N ASN A 88 -13.55 -4.75 -2.40
CA ASN A 88 -13.17 -5.41 -1.16
C ASN A 88 -12.09 -6.50 -1.29
N THR A 89 -11.47 -6.67 -2.46
CA THR A 89 -10.27 -7.50 -2.59
C THR A 89 -9.09 -6.79 -1.93
N HIS A 90 -8.28 -7.52 -1.17
CA HIS A 90 -7.02 -7.01 -0.63
C HIS A 90 -5.88 -7.21 -1.64
N VAL A 91 -5.10 -6.15 -1.86
CA VAL A 91 -3.92 -6.17 -2.74
C VAL A 91 -2.73 -5.60 -1.98
N LYS A 92 -1.66 -6.38 -1.91
CA LYS A 92 -0.38 -5.94 -1.36
C LYS A 92 0.29 -4.99 -2.34
N VAL A 93 0.50 -3.73 -1.94
CA VAL A 93 1.17 -2.72 -2.76
C VAL A 93 2.53 -2.39 -2.15
N PRO A 94 3.65 -2.73 -2.80
CA PRO A 94 4.98 -2.39 -2.31
C PRO A 94 5.30 -0.92 -2.55
N ILE A 95 5.76 -0.23 -1.51
CA ILE A 95 6.13 1.19 -1.52
C ILE A 95 7.53 1.39 -0.94
N SER A 96 8.16 2.51 -1.31
CA SER A 96 9.36 2.99 -0.62
C SER A 96 8.96 3.76 0.64
N CYS A 97 9.63 3.47 1.75
CA CYS A 97 9.38 4.07 3.05
C CYS A 97 10.60 4.90 3.53
N PRO A 98 10.79 6.11 2.98
CA PRO A 98 11.84 7.01 3.43
C PRO A 98 11.50 7.65 4.78
N CYS A 99 12.52 8.23 5.42
CA CYS A 99 12.32 9.15 6.52
C CYS A 99 12.00 10.56 5.98
N VAL A 100 10.83 11.11 6.34
CA VAL A 100 10.40 12.46 5.93
C VAL A 100 9.90 13.20 7.16
N ASP A 101 10.51 14.35 7.45
CA ASP A 101 10.16 15.20 8.60
C ASP A 101 10.22 14.45 9.95
N GLY A 102 11.18 13.53 10.09
CA GLY A 102 11.41 12.75 11.31
C GLY A 102 10.46 11.58 11.53
N ILE A 103 9.59 11.28 10.56
CA ILE A 103 8.68 10.12 10.59
C ILE A 103 8.76 9.30 9.30
N ARG A 104 8.51 7.99 9.41
CA ARG A 104 8.41 7.10 8.25
C ARG A 104 7.08 7.31 7.53
N ARG A 105 7.15 7.76 6.27
CA ARG A 105 5.98 7.89 5.37
C ARG A 105 6.41 7.98 3.93
N SER A 106 5.56 7.49 3.02
CA SER A 106 5.78 7.62 1.59
C SER A 106 5.11 8.88 1.06
N MET A 107 5.90 9.74 0.40
CA MET A 107 5.46 11.02 -0.19
C MET A 107 5.59 11.02 -1.72
N SER A 108 5.88 9.86 -2.32
CA SER A 108 6.11 9.75 -3.77
C SER A 108 4.81 9.69 -4.57
N THR A 109 3.71 9.28 -3.95
CA THR A 109 2.42 9.13 -4.64
C THR A 109 1.74 10.49 -4.77
N THR A 110 1.38 10.85 -5.99
CA THR A 110 0.63 12.07 -6.30
C THR A 110 -0.71 11.75 -6.97
N TYR A 111 -1.71 12.58 -6.67
CA TYR A 111 -3.05 12.46 -7.21
C TYR A 111 -3.46 13.76 -7.91
N ARG A 112 -4.04 13.65 -9.10
CA ARG A 112 -4.58 14.81 -9.81
C ARG A 112 -6.07 14.92 -9.55
N VAL A 113 -6.47 15.99 -8.88
CA VAL A 113 -7.85 16.30 -8.51
C VAL A 113 -8.73 16.35 -9.76
N GLN A 114 -9.85 15.65 -9.71
CA GLN A 114 -10.92 15.64 -10.69
C GLN A 114 -12.05 16.61 -10.28
N GLU A 115 -13.01 16.81 -11.19
CA GLU A 115 -14.19 17.61 -10.89
C GLU A 115 -15.01 16.99 -9.76
N ALA A 116 -15.44 17.84 -8.82
CA ALA A 116 -16.23 17.46 -7.63
C ALA A 116 -15.52 16.55 -6.61
N ASP A 117 -14.21 16.33 -6.73
CA ASP A 117 -13.45 15.65 -5.69
C ASP A 117 -13.47 16.43 -4.36
N THR A 118 -13.48 15.67 -3.26
CA THR A 118 -13.22 16.15 -1.91
C THR A 118 -12.02 15.39 -1.34
N ALA A 119 -11.41 15.88 -0.26
CA ALA A 119 -10.33 15.14 0.40
C ALA A 119 -10.80 13.73 0.85
N GLU A 120 -12.07 13.62 1.24
CA GLU A 120 -12.76 12.40 1.66
C GLU A 120 -12.96 11.43 0.49
N SER A 121 -13.41 11.90 -0.68
CA SER A 121 -13.54 11.03 -1.85
C SER A 121 -12.18 10.50 -2.31
N VAL A 122 -11.15 11.36 -2.25
CA VAL A 122 -9.78 10.97 -2.59
C VAL A 122 -9.25 9.95 -1.57
N SER A 123 -9.40 10.21 -0.27
CA SER A 123 -9.02 9.29 0.82
C SER A 123 -9.71 7.93 0.68
N HIS A 124 -11.02 7.91 0.43
CA HIS A 124 -11.76 6.68 0.17
C HIS A 124 -11.20 5.91 -1.03
N GLY A 125 -10.78 6.62 -2.09
CA GLY A 125 -10.12 6.03 -3.25
C GLY A 125 -8.76 5.38 -2.98
N TYR A 126 -8.18 5.58 -1.78
CA TYR A 126 -6.98 4.88 -1.30
C TYR A 126 -7.31 3.80 -0.26
N GLY A 127 -8.58 3.39 -0.16
CA GLY A 127 -8.99 2.25 0.67
C GLY A 127 -8.85 2.51 2.17
N GLY A 128 -8.88 3.79 2.59
CA GLY A 128 -8.76 4.18 4.00
C GLY A 128 -7.35 4.16 4.57
N ILE A 129 -6.32 3.82 3.77
CA ILE A 129 -4.91 3.82 4.20
C ILE A 129 -4.40 5.23 4.56
N VAL A 130 -5.06 6.28 4.08
CA VAL A 130 -4.70 7.67 4.36
C VAL A 130 -5.98 8.45 4.59
N SER A 131 -6.03 9.26 5.66
CA SER A 131 -7.20 10.05 5.98
C SER A 131 -7.25 11.34 5.16
N ALA A 132 -8.47 11.87 4.99
CA ALA A 132 -8.66 13.17 4.35
C ALA A 132 -7.91 14.29 5.07
N GLU A 133 -7.88 14.27 6.40
CA GLU A 133 -7.13 15.22 7.22
C GLU A 133 -5.61 15.15 6.93
N GLN A 134 -5.04 13.95 6.80
CA GLN A 134 -3.63 13.80 6.44
C GLN A 134 -3.35 14.39 5.05
N ILE A 135 -4.25 14.18 4.09
CA ILE A 135 -4.16 14.77 2.76
C ILE A 135 -4.23 16.31 2.84
N THR A 136 -5.19 16.87 3.58
CA THR A 136 -5.36 18.33 3.66
C THR A 136 -4.18 19.00 4.33
N ILE A 137 -3.67 18.45 5.45
CA ILE A 137 -2.52 18.98 6.18
C ILE A 137 -1.27 19.00 5.29
N VAL A 138 -0.93 17.88 4.64
CA VAL A 138 0.29 17.77 3.81
C VAL A 138 0.24 18.71 2.60
N ASN A 139 -0.96 18.97 2.06
CA ASN A 139 -1.13 19.82 0.89
C ASN A 139 -1.53 21.26 1.24
N GLY A 140 -1.58 21.62 2.53
CA GLY A 140 -1.97 22.95 3.00
C GLY A 140 -3.37 23.36 2.56
N ILE A 141 -4.30 22.41 2.42
CA ILE A 141 -5.68 22.68 2.01
C ILE A 141 -6.46 23.22 3.21
N ASN A 142 -7.07 24.40 3.05
CA ASN A 142 -7.84 25.06 4.09
C ASN A 142 -8.81 26.09 3.47
N ALA A 143 -9.52 26.86 4.29
CA ALA A 143 -10.49 27.86 3.83
C ALA A 143 -9.89 28.92 2.87
N SER A 144 -8.60 29.26 3.04
CA SER A 144 -7.89 30.22 2.19
C SER A 144 -7.19 29.57 0.99
N ASN A 145 -7.02 28.25 1.02
CA ASN A 145 -6.42 27.46 -0.06
C ASN A 145 -7.30 26.22 -0.33
N PRO A 146 -8.47 26.41 -0.97
CA PRO A 146 -9.41 25.32 -1.20
C PRO A 146 -8.86 24.33 -2.23
N LEU A 147 -9.41 23.12 -2.22
CA LEU A 147 -9.09 22.09 -3.22
C LEU A 147 -9.56 22.52 -4.62
N LEU A 148 -8.65 22.53 -5.60
CA LEU A 148 -8.94 22.98 -6.97
C LEU A 148 -8.86 21.83 -7.99
N ASN A 149 -9.72 21.88 -9.01
CA ASN A 149 -9.66 20.94 -10.14
C ASN A 149 -8.27 20.96 -10.80
N ARG A 150 -7.76 19.78 -11.16
CA ARG A 150 -6.45 19.55 -11.77
C ARG A 150 -5.24 19.87 -10.87
N GLN A 151 -5.46 20.30 -9.62
CA GLN A 151 -4.41 20.42 -8.62
C GLN A 151 -3.75 19.05 -8.41
N SER A 152 -2.44 19.05 -8.22
CA SER A 152 -1.70 17.84 -7.84
C SER A 152 -1.59 17.80 -6.32
N LEU A 153 -2.10 16.74 -5.70
CA LEU A 153 -1.95 16.46 -4.28
C LEU A 153 -0.84 15.44 -4.07
N VAL A 154 -0.06 15.61 -3.01
CA VAL A 154 0.77 14.55 -2.45
C VAL A 154 -0.10 13.69 -1.54
N ILE A 155 -0.02 12.37 -1.70
CA ILE A 155 -0.77 11.42 -0.89
C ILE A 155 0.20 10.79 0.11
N PRO A 156 0.14 11.18 1.41
CA PRO A 156 1.07 10.70 2.43
C PRO A 156 0.68 9.29 2.90
N LEU A 157 1.29 8.26 2.32
CA LEU A 157 0.97 6.87 2.68
C LEU A 157 1.76 6.45 3.94
N PRO A 158 1.11 5.91 4.98
CA PRO A 158 1.79 5.44 6.18
C PRO A 158 2.60 4.19 5.88
N CYS A 159 3.78 4.10 6.45
CA CYS A 159 4.67 2.94 6.30
C CYS A 159 5.60 2.83 7.49
N THR A 160 6.15 1.63 7.70
CA THR A 160 7.12 1.35 8.76
C THR A 160 8.19 0.40 8.24
N CYS A 161 9.35 0.41 8.91
CA CYS A 161 10.54 -0.35 8.60
C CYS A 161 10.97 -1.19 9.81
N PHE A 162 11.06 -0.59 11.01
CA PHE A 162 11.64 -1.19 12.22
C PHE A 162 12.90 -2.04 11.94
N ASN A 163 13.83 -1.46 11.16
CA ASN A 163 15.07 -2.12 10.71
C ASN A 163 14.89 -3.48 10.00
N ASN A 164 13.72 -3.71 9.38
CA ASN A 164 13.37 -4.92 8.65
C ASN A 164 13.58 -6.22 9.46
N SER A 165 13.35 -6.16 10.77
CA SER A 165 13.55 -7.28 11.69
C SER A 165 12.47 -7.30 12.76
N ASN A 166 11.98 -8.50 13.10
CA ASN A 166 11.19 -8.74 14.30
C ASN A 166 11.79 -9.96 15.02
N HIS A 167 12.21 -9.80 16.28
CA HIS A 167 12.87 -10.85 17.06
C HIS A 167 14.03 -11.59 16.34
N GLY A 168 14.79 -10.87 15.50
CA GLY A 168 15.91 -11.43 14.73
C GLY A 168 15.53 -12.12 13.42
N VAL A 169 14.23 -12.16 13.08
CA VAL A 169 13.71 -12.66 11.81
C VAL A 169 13.55 -11.50 10.83
N THR A 170 14.11 -11.62 9.63
CA THR A 170 13.91 -10.61 8.58
C THR A 170 12.42 -10.44 8.31
N THR A 171 11.96 -9.19 8.31
CA THR A 171 10.53 -8.84 8.29
C THR A 171 10.32 -7.63 7.40
N VAL A 172 9.21 -7.61 6.68
CA VAL A 172 8.68 -6.44 5.96
C VAL A 172 7.36 -6.07 6.62
N TYR A 173 7.18 -4.79 6.93
CA TYR A 173 5.96 -4.34 7.59
C TYR A 173 4.92 -3.93 6.55
N MET A 174 3.67 -4.25 6.85
CA MET A 174 2.52 -3.92 6.01
C MET A 174 1.55 -3.02 6.77
N SER A 175 1.24 -1.85 6.23
CA SER A 175 0.18 -0.99 6.77
C SER A 175 -1.18 -1.60 6.43
N TYR A 176 -1.98 -1.91 7.45
CA TYR A 176 -3.26 -2.62 7.35
C TYR A 176 -4.38 -1.83 8.03
N VAL A 177 -5.47 -1.59 7.31
CA VAL A 177 -6.65 -0.91 7.85
C VAL A 177 -7.57 -1.95 8.49
N VAL A 178 -7.85 -1.82 9.78
CA VAL A 178 -8.74 -2.72 10.52
C VAL A 178 -10.17 -2.64 9.98
N GLN A 179 -10.72 -3.79 9.61
CA GLN A 179 -12.08 -3.92 9.10
C GLN A 179 -13.10 -4.13 10.21
N SER A 180 -14.37 -3.90 9.89
CA SER A 180 -15.46 -4.07 10.84
C SER A 180 -15.55 -5.52 11.32
N GLY A 181 -15.51 -5.72 12.64
CA GLY A 181 -15.63 -7.03 13.27
C GLY A 181 -14.31 -7.80 13.44
N GLU A 182 -13.19 -7.24 13.00
CA GLU A 182 -11.87 -7.84 13.24
C GLU A 182 -11.36 -7.62 14.66
N ASN A 183 -10.45 -8.49 15.08
CA ASN A 183 -9.67 -8.33 16.30
C ASN A 183 -8.22 -8.77 16.06
N LEU A 184 -7.31 -8.48 16.99
CA LEU A 184 -5.90 -8.85 16.85
C LEU A 184 -5.69 -10.35 16.67
N SER A 185 -6.56 -11.20 17.23
CA SER A 185 -6.44 -12.65 17.07
C SER A 185 -6.77 -13.10 15.65
N SER A 186 -7.83 -12.55 15.03
CA SER A 186 -8.18 -12.90 13.65
C SER A 186 -7.13 -12.39 12.66
N ILE A 187 -6.64 -11.15 12.87
CA ILE A 187 -5.58 -10.54 12.06
C ILE A 187 -4.26 -11.33 12.21
N GLY A 188 -3.90 -11.71 13.44
CA GLY A 188 -2.69 -12.49 13.70
C GLY A 188 -2.71 -13.85 13.01
N LEU A 189 -3.84 -14.54 13.06
CA LEU A 189 -4.04 -15.82 12.36
C LEU A 189 -3.94 -15.68 10.83
N GLU A 190 -4.51 -14.61 10.25
CA GLU A 190 -4.47 -14.37 8.81
C GLU A 190 -3.06 -14.13 8.29
N PHE A 191 -2.26 -13.34 9.01
CA PHE A 191 -0.91 -12.96 8.57
C PHE A 191 0.22 -13.77 9.18
N GLY A 192 -0.09 -14.77 10.00
CA GLY A 192 0.90 -15.64 10.65
C GLY A 192 1.75 -14.91 11.68
N THR A 193 1.15 -14.01 12.46
CA THR A 193 1.78 -13.28 13.56
C THR A 193 1.01 -13.49 14.87
N THR A 194 1.55 -13.04 15.99
CA THR A 194 0.92 -13.21 17.31
C THR A 194 0.25 -11.93 17.78
N VAL A 195 -0.75 -12.05 18.66
CA VAL A 195 -1.37 -10.88 19.31
C VAL A 195 -0.30 -10.06 20.05
N MET A 196 0.64 -10.72 20.72
CA MET A 196 1.72 -10.07 21.45
C MET A 196 2.65 -9.27 20.53
N ASP A 197 3.02 -9.83 19.37
CA ASP A 197 3.80 -9.10 18.36
C ASP A 197 3.03 -7.88 17.85
N LEU A 198 1.74 -8.06 17.53
CA LEU A 198 0.89 -6.97 17.07
C LEU A 198 0.78 -5.86 18.11
N GLU A 199 0.53 -6.18 19.38
CA GLU A 199 0.48 -5.20 20.45
C GLU A 199 1.80 -4.45 20.60
N ALA A 200 2.93 -5.16 20.64
CA ALA A 200 4.24 -4.58 20.84
C ALA A 200 4.65 -3.64 19.69
N ILE A 201 4.50 -4.10 18.44
CA ILE A 201 4.87 -3.32 17.24
C ILE A 201 3.98 -2.09 17.09
N ASN A 202 2.70 -2.22 17.42
CA ASN A 202 1.72 -1.15 17.25
C ASN A 202 1.62 -0.23 18.46
N GLY A 203 2.41 -0.47 19.52
CA GLY A 203 2.36 0.31 20.75
C GLY A 203 0.99 0.26 21.43
N LEU A 204 0.26 -0.85 21.27
CA LEU A 204 -1.06 -1.00 21.86
C LEU A 204 -0.90 -1.33 23.35
N GLY A 205 -1.41 -0.46 24.21
CA GLY A 205 -1.40 -0.71 25.66
C GLY A 205 -2.35 -1.84 26.08
N GLN A 206 -3.32 -2.20 25.22
CA GLN A 206 -4.32 -3.26 25.39
C GLN A 206 -4.69 -3.82 24.01
N PRO A 207 -5.23 -5.05 23.90
CA PRO A 207 -5.54 -5.69 22.61
C PRO A 207 -6.84 -5.17 21.96
N VAL A 208 -7.13 -3.88 22.12
CA VAL A 208 -8.33 -3.23 21.63
C VAL A 208 -7.98 -2.41 20.40
N ILE A 209 -8.63 -2.77 19.30
CA ILE A 209 -8.53 -2.07 18.01
C ILE A 209 -9.93 -1.68 17.55
N ASP A 210 -10.02 -0.57 16.84
CA ASP A 210 -11.26 -0.04 16.30
C ASP A 210 -11.24 -0.13 14.76
N GLN A 211 -12.42 -0.18 14.16
CA GLN A 211 -12.53 -0.12 12.70
C GLN A 211 -11.89 1.17 12.18
N GLY A 212 -11.04 1.03 11.16
CA GLY A 212 -10.30 2.14 10.57
C GLY A 212 -8.91 2.35 11.15
N ASP A 213 -8.56 1.74 12.30
CA ASP A 213 -7.19 1.77 12.82
C ASP A 213 -6.21 1.22 11.76
N ILE A 214 -5.03 1.82 11.68
CA ILE A 214 -3.96 1.42 10.75
C ILE A 214 -2.85 0.75 11.56
N LEU A 215 -2.76 -0.57 11.40
CA LEU A 215 -1.77 -1.40 12.05
C LEU A 215 -0.55 -1.63 11.14
N ALA A 216 0.64 -1.64 11.73
CA ALA A 216 1.83 -2.23 11.16
C ALA A 216 1.82 -3.74 11.43
N ILE A 217 1.62 -4.53 10.38
CA ILE A 217 1.63 -5.99 10.44
C ILE A 217 3.01 -6.52 10.05
N PRO A 218 3.71 -7.26 10.92
CA PRO A 218 5.00 -7.87 10.58
C PRO A 218 4.79 -9.05 9.64
N ILE A 219 5.28 -8.95 8.40
CA ILE A 219 5.31 -10.07 7.46
C ILE A 219 6.73 -10.63 7.44
N SER A 220 6.92 -11.85 7.93
CA SER A 220 8.21 -12.53 7.81
C SER A 220 8.69 -12.52 6.36
N ALA A 221 9.99 -12.45 6.14
CA ALA A 221 10.56 -12.30 4.82
C ALA A 221 11.84 -13.12 4.68
N CYS A 222 12.11 -13.53 3.44
CA CYS A 222 13.37 -14.14 3.07
C CYS A 222 14.38 -13.05 2.74
N SER A 223 15.65 -13.28 3.10
CA SER A 223 16.75 -12.38 2.78
C SER A 223 17.79 -13.10 1.93
N SER A 224 18.30 -12.45 0.89
CA SER A 224 19.42 -13.01 0.12
C SER A 224 20.69 -13.05 0.95
N LYS A 225 21.42 -14.15 0.86
CA LYS A 225 22.75 -14.26 1.44
C LYS A 225 23.76 -13.63 0.49
N ASN A 226 24.18 -12.41 0.76
CA ASN A 226 25.08 -11.66 -0.13
C ASN A 226 26.53 -12.14 -0.03
N LEU A 227 27.38 -11.56 -0.89
CA LEU A 227 28.84 -11.70 -0.79
C LEU A 227 29.39 -10.72 0.25
N ASN A 228 30.52 -11.05 0.89
CA ASN A 228 31.11 -10.22 1.95
C ASN A 228 31.38 -8.75 1.55
N TRP A 229 31.55 -8.47 0.26
CA TRP A 229 31.83 -7.13 -0.28
C TRP A 229 30.60 -6.42 -0.87
N TYR A 230 29.43 -7.07 -0.91
CA TYR A 230 28.17 -6.53 -1.44
C TYR A 230 27.10 -6.61 -0.35
N ASN A 231 26.69 -5.48 0.22
CA ASN A 231 25.85 -5.43 1.42
C ASN A 231 24.36 -5.15 1.14
N GLU A 232 23.92 -5.23 -0.12
CA GLU A 232 22.51 -5.04 -0.45
C GLU A 232 21.80 -6.39 -0.49
N SER A 233 20.98 -6.65 0.52
CA SER A 233 20.14 -7.85 0.56
C SER A 233 18.84 -7.62 -0.19
N LEU A 234 18.49 -8.58 -1.05
CA LEU A 234 17.14 -8.71 -1.56
C LEU A 234 16.27 -9.29 -0.46
N ILE A 235 15.29 -8.51 0.00
CA ILE A 235 14.27 -8.93 0.96
C ILE A 235 12.99 -9.22 0.19
N VAL A 236 12.41 -10.40 0.41
CA VAL A 236 11.17 -10.85 -0.26
C VAL A 236 10.18 -11.31 0.80
N PRO A 237 9.02 -10.65 0.96
CA PRO A 237 7.97 -11.05 1.91
C PRO A 237 7.54 -12.51 1.73
N ASN A 238 7.17 -13.17 2.82
CA ASN A 238 6.64 -14.53 2.84
C ASN A 238 5.47 -14.68 1.84
N GLY A 239 5.56 -15.72 1.01
CA GLY A 239 4.51 -16.05 0.04
C GLY A 239 4.46 -15.07 -1.13
N SER A 240 5.56 -14.36 -1.40
CA SER A 240 5.72 -13.47 -2.55
C SER A 240 6.99 -13.84 -3.34
N TYR A 241 7.19 -13.16 -4.47
CA TYR A 241 8.45 -13.21 -5.20
C TYR A 241 8.99 -11.81 -5.48
N ALA A 242 10.22 -11.73 -5.98
CA ALA A 242 10.79 -10.50 -6.51
C ALA A 242 11.45 -10.77 -7.86
N LEU A 243 11.36 -9.79 -8.76
CA LEU A 243 12.14 -9.72 -9.99
C LEU A 243 13.32 -8.79 -9.76
N THR A 244 14.53 -9.26 -10.03
CA THR A 244 15.78 -8.52 -9.84
C THR A 244 16.71 -8.69 -11.04
N ALA A 245 17.79 -7.92 -11.09
CA ALA A 245 18.70 -7.89 -12.24
C ALA A 245 17.98 -7.60 -13.57
N ASN A 246 17.23 -6.50 -13.63
CA ASN A 246 16.44 -6.10 -14.80
C ASN A 246 15.46 -7.21 -15.25
N ASN A 247 14.71 -7.77 -14.30
CA ASN A 247 13.78 -8.87 -14.50
C ASN A 247 14.42 -10.19 -14.96
N CYS A 248 15.74 -10.31 -14.90
CA CYS A 248 16.43 -11.53 -15.30
C CYS A 248 16.29 -12.67 -14.29
N ILE A 249 16.33 -12.34 -13.00
CA ILE A 249 16.26 -13.33 -11.92
C ILE A 249 14.95 -13.16 -11.18
N LYS A 250 14.23 -14.27 -10.98
CA LYS A 250 13.06 -14.36 -10.13
C LYS A 250 13.45 -15.07 -8.83
N CYS A 251 13.13 -14.47 -7.69
CA CYS A 251 13.39 -15.04 -6.38
C CYS A 251 12.08 -15.20 -5.61
N ASN A 252 11.71 -16.44 -5.28
CA ASN A 252 10.53 -16.76 -4.49
C ASN A 252 10.92 -16.89 -3.01
N CYS A 253 10.06 -16.41 -2.12
CA CYS A 253 10.19 -16.67 -0.68
C CYS A 253 9.25 -17.80 -0.26
N GLY A 254 9.83 -18.91 0.24
CA GLY A 254 9.07 -20.03 0.77
C GLY A 254 8.24 -19.65 2.00
N THR A 255 7.04 -20.24 2.13
CA THR A 255 6.07 -19.80 3.14
C THR A 255 6.31 -20.33 4.55
N SER A 256 6.96 -21.48 4.66
CA SER A 256 7.18 -22.18 5.93
C SER A 256 8.65 -22.20 6.37
N ASP A 257 9.59 -22.21 5.42
CA ASP A 257 11.02 -22.36 5.69
C ASP A 257 11.81 -21.05 5.56
N LEU A 258 11.15 -19.97 5.10
CA LEU A 258 11.74 -18.66 4.82
C LEU A 258 13.02 -18.76 3.97
N ASN A 259 13.07 -19.75 3.07
CA ASN A 259 14.18 -19.91 2.14
C ASN A 259 13.93 -19.12 0.86
N LEU A 260 14.91 -18.29 0.50
CA LEU A 260 14.91 -17.58 -0.77
C LEU A 260 15.41 -18.50 -1.89
N GLN A 261 14.54 -18.79 -2.86
CA GLN A 261 14.88 -19.60 -4.03
C GLN A 261 14.87 -18.75 -5.29
N CYS A 262 16.03 -18.62 -5.94
CA CYS A 262 16.19 -17.80 -7.12
C CYS A 262 16.51 -18.63 -8.36
N PHE A 263 15.91 -18.26 -9.50
CA PHE A 263 16.07 -18.93 -10.79
C PHE A 263 15.94 -17.90 -11.93
N PRO A 264 16.36 -18.22 -13.16
CA PRO A 264 16.12 -17.37 -14.32
C PRO A 264 14.62 -17.13 -14.50
N SER A 265 14.20 -15.89 -14.71
CA SER A 265 12.79 -15.51 -14.66
C SER A 265 11.94 -16.11 -15.79
N GLY A 266 12.56 -16.49 -16.92
CA GLY A 266 11.86 -16.90 -18.14
C GLY A 266 11.20 -15.75 -18.91
N ILE A 267 11.28 -14.51 -18.42
CA ILE A 267 10.62 -13.35 -19.00
C ILE A 267 11.61 -12.62 -19.92
N ALA A 268 11.36 -12.68 -21.23
CA ALA A 268 11.75 -11.80 -22.37
C ALA A 268 13.08 -11.00 -22.40
N VAL A 269 14.00 -11.15 -21.44
CA VAL A 269 15.28 -10.46 -21.36
C VAL A 269 16.40 -11.52 -21.44
N PRO A 270 17.39 -11.37 -22.33
CA PRO A 270 18.50 -12.30 -22.39
C PRO A 270 19.29 -12.26 -21.08
N CYS A 271 19.17 -13.34 -20.31
CA CYS A 271 19.96 -13.59 -19.12
C CYS A 271 21.22 -14.35 -19.47
N SER A 272 22.38 -13.75 -19.23
CA SER A 272 23.67 -14.40 -19.47
C SER A 272 24.49 -14.52 -18.18
N HIS A 273 25.54 -15.33 -18.23
CA HIS A 273 26.52 -15.51 -17.15
C HIS A 273 25.96 -16.07 -15.82
N LEU A 274 24.91 -16.90 -15.89
CA LEU A 274 24.27 -17.50 -14.72
C LEU A 274 24.99 -18.75 -14.17
N GLN A 275 25.98 -19.27 -14.90
CA GLN A 275 26.72 -20.45 -14.47
C GLN A 275 27.65 -20.13 -13.29
N CYS A 276 27.62 -20.98 -12.26
CA CYS A 276 28.54 -20.90 -11.14
C CYS A 276 29.94 -21.39 -11.53
N LYS A 277 30.97 -20.60 -11.18
CA LYS A 277 32.37 -20.91 -11.47
C LYS A 277 32.77 -22.26 -10.86
N GLY A 278 33.40 -23.12 -11.66
CA GLY A 278 33.86 -24.44 -11.22
C GLY A 278 32.78 -25.54 -11.19
N SER A 279 31.63 -25.31 -11.83
CA SER A 279 30.56 -26.30 -11.98
C SER A 279 29.80 -26.13 -13.30
N ASN A 280 28.98 -27.11 -13.65
CA ASN A 280 27.97 -27.02 -14.71
C ASN A 280 26.60 -26.52 -14.21
N LEU A 281 26.51 -26.04 -12.95
CA LEU A 281 25.27 -25.58 -12.34
C LEU A 281 25.02 -24.11 -12.66
N PHE A 282 23.79 -23.80 -13.05
CA PHE A 282 23.26 -22.45 -13.24
C PHE A 282 22.44 -22.03 -12.03
N ILE A 283 22.22 -20.72 -11.84
CA ILE A 283 21.42 -20.20 -10.71
C ILE A 283 20.09 -20.96 -10.60
N GLY A 284 19.82 -21.52 -9.41
CA GLY A 284 18.62 -22.33 -9.14
C GLY A 284 18.85 -23.84 -9.26
N ASP A 285 19.88 -24.27 -9.99
CA ASP A 285 20.22 -25.69 -10.10
C ASP A 285 20.77 -26.25 -8.78
N ALA A 286 20.43 -27.51 -8.53
CA ALA A 286 20.94 -28.30 -7.42
C ALA A 286 21.46 -29.65 -7.94
N TYR A 287 22.66 -30.02 -7.50
CA TYR A 287 23.22 -31.35 -7.65
C TYR A 287 23.18 -32.09 -6.32
N VAL A 288 22.53 -33.25 -6.30
CA VAL A 288 22.39 -34.09 -5.10
C VAL A 288 23.28 -35.31 -5.25
N ASN A 289 24.24 -35.47 -4.35
CA ASN A 289 25.06 -36.66 -4.22
C ASN A 289 24.62 -37.48 -3.00
N GLN A 290 24.09 -38.68 -3.22
CA GLN A 290 23.62 -39.56 -2.14
C GLN A 290 24.79 -40.20 -1.40
N THR A 291 24.67 -40.27 -0.07
CA THR A 291 25.63 -40.92 0.82
C THR A 291 24.91 -41.96 1.68
N ALA A 292 25.66 -42.86 2.32
CA ALA A 292 25.08 -43.88 3.20
C ALA A 292 24.28 -43.30 4.38
N ALA A 293 24.53 -42.03 4.75
CA ALA A 293 23.89 -41.34 5.88
C ALA A 293 22.96 -40.19 5.45
N GLY A 294 22.70 -40.00 4.15
CA GLY A 294 21.88 -38.89 3.64
C GLY A 294 22.31 -38.42 2.25
N CYS A 295 22.53 -37.11 2.08
CA CYS A 295 23.10 -36.56 0.84
C CYS A 295 23.81 -35.23 1.03
N ASN A 296 24.75 -34.98 0.13
CA ASN A 296 25.38 -33.69 -0.07
C ASN A 296 24.73 -32.99 -1.25
N VAL A 297 24.23 -31.78 -1.04
CA VAL A 297 23.56 -30.98 -2.06
C VAL A 297 24.42 -29.75 -2.36
N SER A 298 24.83 -29.63 -3.62
CA SER A 298 25.52 -28.46 -4.15
C SER A 298 24.54 -27.63 -4.97
N THR A 299 24.33 -26.37 -4.59
CA THR A 299 23.41 -25.45 -5.27
C THR A 299 24.16 -24.26 -5.83
N CYS A 300 23.76 -23.78 -7.01
CA CYS A 300 24.23 -22.50 -7.52
C CYS A 300 23.28 -21.40 -7.06
N MET A 301 23.71 -20.60 -6.08
CA MET A 301 22.88 -19.58 -5.46
C MET A 301 23.10 -18.21 -6.10
N TYR A 302 22.02 -17.45 -6.27
CA TYR A 302 22.07 -16.01 -6.54
C TYR A 302 22.60 -15.25 -5.32
N ARG A 303 23.47 -14.25 -5.56
CA ARG A 303 24.16 -13.48 -4.51
C ARG A 303 24.02 -11.95 -4.69
N GLY A 304 23.08 -11.51 -5.51
CA GLY A 304 22.88 -10.10 -5.82
C GLY A 304 23.33 -9.71 -7.23
N HIS A 305 23.32 -8.41 -7.50
CA HIS A 305 23.72 -7.86 -8.78
C HIS A 305 24.20 -6.43 -8.62
N SER A 306 25.07 -5.97 -9.50
CA SER A 306 25.45 -4.55 -9.56
C SER A 306 25.93 -4.19 -10.96
N SER A 307 25.50 -3.04 -11.46
CA SER A 307 25.90 -2.50 -12.78
C SER A 307 25.77 -3.52 -13.92
N GLY A 308 24.65 -4.26 -13.95
CA GLY A 308 24.35 -5.28 -14.97
C GLY A 308 25.08 -6.62 -14.79
N LYS A 309 25.94 -6.77 -13.78
CA LYS A 309 26.59 -8.05 -13.46
C LYS A 309 25.80 -8.80 -12.40
N ILE A 310 25.58 -10.09 -12.64
CA ILE A 310 24.91 -10.99 -11.69
C ILE A 310 25.96 -11.73 -10.86
N PHE A 311 25.79 -11.69 -9.55
CA PHE A 311 26.64 -12.39 -8.59
C PHE A 311 26.01 -13.73 -8.22
N ARG A 312 26.86 -14.75 -8.11
CA ARG A 312 26.47 -16.14 -7.87
C ARG A 312 27.61 -16.91 -7.24
N SER A 313 27.29 -17.91 -6.44
CA SER A 313 28.28 -18.82 -5.87
C SER A 313 27.70 -20.21 -5.61
N LEU A 314 28.58 -21.21 -5.60
CA LEU A 314 28.23 -22.56 -5.15
C LEU A 314 28.09 -22.57 -3.63
N SER A 315 27.04 -23.23 -3.16
CA SER A 315 26.82 -23.54 -1.75
C SER A 315 26.60 -25.03 -1.60
N SER A 316 27.38 -25.68 -0.75
CA SER A 316 27.25 -27.10 -0.44
C SER A 316 26.66 -27.27 0.95
N SER A 317 25.72 -28.19 1.10
CA SER A 317 25.10 -28.51 2.39
C SER A 317 24.80 -30.00 2.48
N SER A 318 24.92 -30.57 3.67
CA SER A 318 24.67 -31.98 3.94
C SER A 318 23.36 -32.15 4.67
N TYR A 319 22.51 -33.07 4.20
CA TYR A 319 21.20 -33.35 4.76
C TYR A 319 21.10 -34.82 5.15
N VAL A 320 20.55 -35.09 6.34
CA VAL A 320 20.26 -36.47 6.80
C VAL A 320 19.09 -37.06 6.00
N GLN A 321 18.11 -36.24 5.66
CA GLN A 321 17.00 -36.60 4.78
C GLN A 321 17.06 -35.76 3.51
N CYS A 322 17.18 -36.43 2.37
CA CYS A 322 17.36 -35.74 1.10
C CYS A 322 16.10 -34.99 0.67
N PRO A 323 16.24 -33.74 0.20
CA PRO A 323 15.11 -33.02 -0.35
C PRO A 323 14.52 -33.82 -1.52
N GLY A 324 13.20 -34.02 -1.50
CA GLY A 324 12.50 -34.72 -2.57
C GLY A 324 12.64 -33.96 -3.91
N LYS A 325 12.62 -34.69 -5.04
CA LYS A 325 12.74 -34.13 -6.41
C LYS A 325 11.74 -33.01 -6.76
N GLN A 326 10.77 -32.72 -5.90
CA GLN A 326 9.71 -31.73 -6.10
C GLN A 326 10.12 -30.28 -5.74
N ASN A 327 11.25 -30.06 -5.05
CA ASN A 327 11.69 -28.70 -4.67
C ASN A 327 12.71 -28.04 -5.62
N TYR A 328 13.09 -28.72 -6.71
CA TYR A 328 14.08 -28.21 -7.69
C TYR A 328 13.64 -28.38 -9.15
N SER A 329 12.34 -28.59 -9.39
CA SER A 329 11.83 -28.69 -10.75
C SER A 329 11.63 -27.29 -11.31
N ALA A 330 12.64 -26.78 -12.03
CA ALA A 330 12.37 -25.89 -13.15
C ALA A 330 11.46 -26.67 -14.11
N ALA A 331 10.20 -26.26 -14.21
CA ALA A 331 9.26 -26.84 -15.15
C ALA A 331 9.82 -26.68 -16.57
N SER A 332 10.20 -27.78 -17.20
CA SER A 332 10.23 -27.87 -18.66
C SER A 332 8.82 -28.26 -19.14
N PRO A 333 8.38 -27.78 -20.31
CA PRO A 333 6.99 -27.73 -20.68
C PRO A 333 6.52 -29.10 -21.17
N LEU A 334 5.63 -29.75 -20.43
CA LEU A 334 4.49 -30.53 -20.94
C LEU A 334 3.78 -31.22 -19.78
N GLY A 335 2.45 -31.13 -19.79
CA GLY A 335 1.59 -32.01 -18.98
C GLY A 335 0.93 -31.30 -17.80
N SER A 336 -0.23 -30.70 -18.06
CA SER A 336 -1.20 -30.32 -17.03
C SER A 336 -1.63 -31.54 -16.23
N PRO A 337 -1.81 -31.41 -14.91
CA PRO A 337 -2.85 -32.15 -14.21
C PRO A 337 -3.88 -31.18 -13.64
N SER A 338 -5.12 -31.41 -14.05
CA SER A 338 -6.35 -30.82 -13.55
C SER A 338 -6.69 -31.34 -12.15
N SER A 339 -7.29 -30.47 -11.33
CA SER A 339 -8.26 -30.88 -10.31
C SER A 339 -9.10 -29.68 -9.86
N PRO A 340 -10.24 -29.88 -9.17
CA PRO A 340 -11.55 -29.61 -9.78
C PRO A 340 -12.24 -28.47 -9.04
N ASN A 341 -13.03 -27.67 -9.76
CA ASN A 341 -14.06 -26.86 -9.11
C ASN A 341 -15.41 -27.05 -9.82
N PRO A 342 -16.50 -27.17 -9.04
CA PRO A 342 -17.81 -27.50 -9.56
C PRO A 342 -18.38 -26.33 -10.38
N LEU A 343 -18.84 -26.68 -11.57
CA LEU A 343 -19.53 -25.81 -12.50
C LEU A 343 -20.89 -25.36 -11.92
N ILE A 344 -21.12 -24.06 -11.87
CA ILE A 344 -22.47 -23.48 -11.92
C ILE A 344 -22.53 -22.63 -13.20
N PRO A 345 -23.54 -22.78 -14.08
CA PRO A 345 -23.52 -22.16 -15.40
C PRO A 345 -23.87 -20.67 -15.33
N PHE A 346 -22.99 -19.82 -15.83
CA PHE A 346 -23.28 -18.41 -16.06
C PHE A 346 -24.19 -18.23 -17.28
N LYS A 347 -25.40 -17.70 -17.05
CA LYS A 347 -26.19 -17.05 -18.11
C LYS A 347 -25.52 -15.72 -18.46
N THR A 348 -25.25 -15.54 -19.75
CA THR A 348 -24.72 -14.31 -20.35
C THR A 348 -25.74 -13.17 -20.24
N VAL A 349 -25.36 -12.08 -19.59
CA VAL A 349 -26.02 -10.77 -19.75
C VAL A 349 -24.93 -9.74 -20.06
N THR A 350 -25.15 -9.02 -21.16
CA THR A 350 -24.30 -7.93 -21.67
C THR A 350 -24.22 -6.75 -20.69
N PRO A 351 -23.08 -6.02 -20.63
CA PRO A 351 -22.91 -4.92 -19.70
C PRO A 351 -23.73 -3.68 -20.11
N SER A 352 -24.44 -3.11 -19.13
CA SER A 352 -25.16 -1.84 -19.23
C SER A 352 -24.20 -0.66 -18.95
N PRO A 353 -24.31 0.48 -19.66
CA PRO A 353 -23.45 1.63 -19.45
C PRO A 353 -23.81 2.42 -18.17
N SER A 354 -22.76 2.97 -17.53
CA SER A 354 -22.77 3.77 -16.31
C SER A 354 -23.57 5.09 -16.46
N PRO A 355 -24.21 5.60 -15.39
CA PRO A 355 -25.08 6.77 -15.45
C PRO A 355 -24.29 8.10 -15.37
N PHE A 356 -24.54 9.00 -16.33
CA PHE A 356 -24.26 10.44 -16.21
C PHE A 356 -25.49 11.16 -15.61
N PRO A 357 -25.32 12.23 -14.83
CA PRO A 357 -26.43 13.04 -14.36
C PRO A 357 -27.00 13.92 -15.49
N GLY A 358 -28.31 13.81 -15.70
CA GLY A 358 -29.05 14.52 -16.73
C GLY A 358 -29.21 16.02 -16.43
N SER A 359 -28.89 16.85 -17.41
CA SER A 359 -29.30 18.26 -17.49
C SER A 359 -30.72 18.33 -18.06
N THR A 360 -31.65 18.82 -17.25
CA THR A 360 -33.03 19.14 -17.67
C THR A 360 -33.01 20.39 -18.54
N ARG A 361 -33.36 20.25 -19.83
CA ARG A 361 -33.74 21.36 -20.71
C ARG A 361 -35.17 21.78 -20.38
N THR A 362 -35.37 23.05 -20.07
CA THR A 362 -36.68 23.71 -20.12
C THR A 362 -36.65 24.77 -21.22
N MET A 363 -37.70 24.76 -22.05
CA MET A 363 -37.96 25.70 -23.13
C MET A 363 -37.99 27.15 -22.64
N GLY A 364 -37.52 28.05 -23.49
CA GLY A 364 -37.38 29.47 -23.19
C GLY A 364 -38.66 30.30 -23.31
N THR A 365 -38.57 31.48 -22.73
CA THR A 365 -39.30 32.68 -23.18
C THR A 365 -38.34 33.87 -23.05
N ALA A 366 -38.21 34.60 -24.16
CA ALA A 366 -37.34 35.75 -24.35
C ALA A 366 -37.70 36.93 -23.42
N SER A 367 -36.70 37.73 -23.03
CA SER A 367 -36.81 39.20 -22.94
C SER A 367 -35.45 39.88 -22.71
N PHE A 368 -35.09 40.70 -23.68
CA PHE A 368 -34.39 42.00 -23.60
C PHE A 368 -33.04 42.18 -22.88
N CYS A 369 -32.05 42.56 -23.69
CA CYS A 369 -30.86 43.37 -23.38
C CYS A 369 -31.26 44.78 -22.88
N PRO A 370 -30.41 45.55 -22.15
CA PRO A 370 -29.15 46.04 -22.74
C PRO A 370 -27.91 46.15 -21.85
N THR A 371 -26.78 46.07 -22.55
CA THR A 371 -25.48 46.72 -22.35
C THR A 371 -25.39 47.91 -21.37
N SER A 372 -24.37 47.91 -20.52
CA SER A 372 -23.46 49.06 -20.43
C SER A 372 -22.01 48.63 -20.14
N THR A 373 -21.15 49.01 -21.07
CA THR A 373 -19.72 49.24 -20.90
C THR A 373 -19.51 50.45 -19.99
N GLN A 374 -18.52 50.44 -19.09
CA GLN A 374 -17.60 51.57 -18.95
C GLN A 374 -16.27 51.16 -18.31
N TYR A 375 -15.21 51.43 -19.07
CA TYR A 375 -13.83 51.57 -18.64
C TYR A 375 -13.66 52.81 -17.76
N SER A 376 -12.81 52.74 -16.75
CA SER A 376 -11.92 53.85 -16.38
C SER A 376 -10.69 53.34 -15.62
N ASN A 377 -9.55 53.43 -16.31
CA ASN A 377 -8.22 53.49 -15.73
C ASN A 377 -8.05 54.81 -14.97
N MET A 378 -7.41 54.80 -13.80
CA MET A 378 -6.46 55.85 -13.44
C MET A 378 -5.46 55.38 -12.38
N SER A 379 -4.30 56.02 -12.45
CA SER A 379 -2.98 55.58 -12.05
C SER A 379 -2.49 56.31 -10.79
N ASN A 380 -1.52 55.68 -10.13
CA ASN A 380 -0.36 56.23 -9.43
C ASN A 380 -0.43 56.81 -7.99
N ASN A 381 0.48 56.21 -7.20
CA ASN A 381 1.48 56.79 -6.29
C ASN A 381 1.11 57.28 -4.88
N GLY A 382 1.97 56.86 -3.94
CA GLY A 382 2.37 57.64 -2.77
C GLY A 382 2.27 56.88 -1.45
N GLY A 383 3.41 56.44 -0.92
CA GLY A 383 3.49 55.74 0.37
C GLY A 383 3.64 56.65 1.59
N VAL A 384 4.02 55.97 2.68
CA VAL A 384 4.72 56.44 3.91
C VAL A 384 3.88 56.47 5.22
N LEU A 385 4.34 55.57 6.11
CA LEU A 385 4.36 55.55 7.58
C LEU A 385 3.08 55.78 8.42
N GLY A 386 2.76 54.74 9.19
CA GLY A 386 2.88 54.81 10.65
C GLY A 386 1.59 54.70 11.45
N LYS A 387 1.39 53.55 12.11
CA LYS A 387 1.06 53.46 13.56
C LYS A 387 1.09 52.01 14.06
N ALA A 388 1.61 51.89 15.28
CA ALA A 388 1.98 50.67 15.98
C ALA A 388 0.87 50.12 16.90
N SER A 389 1.13 48.93 17.46
CA SER A 389 0.48 48.29 18.62
C SER A 389 -0.85 47.58 18.32
N CYS A 390 -1.14 46.35 18.76
CA CYS A 390 -0.82 45.69 20.04
C CYS A 390 -0.93 44.14 19.94
N CYS A 391 -0.46 43.43 20.99
CA CYS A 391 -0.69 42.01 21.33
C CYS A 391 0.23 40.91 20.77
N ASN A 392 1.41 40.80 21.39
CA ASN A 392 1.95 39.51 21.84
C ASN A 392 1.10 39.00 23.01
N LEU A 393 0.46 37.82 22.89
CA LEU A 393 0.27 36.81 23.95
C LEU A 393 -0.62 35.69 23.38
N LEU A 394 -0.05 34.68 22.73
CA LEU A 394 -0.65 33.34 22.64
C LEU A 394 0.40 32.32 22.13
N LEU A 395 1.53 32.23 22.83
CA LEU A 395 2.56 31.23 22.57
C LEU A 395 2.97 30.62 23.91
N LEU A 396 2.04 29.91 24.57
CA LEU A 396 2.31 29.10 25.77
C LEU A 396 1.15 28.16 26.17
N ALA A 397 0.33 27.69 25.22
CA ALA A 397 -0.79 26.78 25.50
C ALA A 397 -0.72 25.45 24.71
N LEU A 398 0.49 24.96 24.39
CA LEU A 398 0.68 23.76 23.55
C LEU A 398 1.55 22.66 24.18
N VAL A 399 1.82 22.69 25.50
CA VAL A 399 2.74 21.71 26.13
C VAL A 399 2.12 20.90 27.29
N LEU A 400 0.83 21.08 27.63
CA LEU A 400 0.24 20.40 28.80
C LEU A 400 -0.98 19.51 28.55
N TYR A 401 -1.31 19.17 27.30
CA TYR A 401 -2.43 18.26 27.00
C TYR A 401 -2.01 16.85 26.55
N TYR A 402 -0.72 16.49 26.66
CA TYR A 402 -0.20 15.18 26.21
C TYR A 402 0.05 14.15 27.31
N PHE A 403 -0.49 14.36 28.52
CA PHE A 403 -0.53 13.32 29.55
C PHE A 403 -1.91 13.32 30.21
N LEU A 404 -2.82 12.50 29.69
CA LEU A 404 -3.85 11.75 30.41
C LEU A 404 -4.49 10.72 29.49
#